data_AF-A0A925V592-F1
#
_entry.id   AF-A0A925V592-F1
#
_cell.length_a   1.000
_cell.length_b   1.000
_cell.length_c   1.000
_cell.angle_alpha   90.00
_cell.angle_beta   90.00
_cell.angle_gamma   90.00
#
_symmetry.space_group_name_H-M   'P 1'
#
loop_
_entity.id
_entity.type
_entity.pdbx_description
1 polymer ?
#
loop_
_entity_poly.entity_id
_entity_poly.type
_entity_poly.pdbx_seq_one_letter_code
_entity_poly.pdbx_strand_id
1 'polypeptide(L)' 'MSVLVDRNTRLLVQGITGKTGMFHAQQSLAYGTKVVAGVTPGKGGEHVLAGEGGSKGVPVFDT' A
#
# COMPACT_ATOMS: atom_id res chain seq x y z
N MET A 1 9.92 -21.55 12.48
CA MET A 1 10.16 -20.16 12.94
C MET A 1 9.00 -19.31 12.47
N SER A 2 8.43 -18.44 13.30
CA SER A 2 7.27 -17.61 12.93
C SER A 2 7.63 -16.13 13.04
N VAL A 3 7.11 -15.31 12.14
CA VAL A 3 7.17 -13.84 12.23
C VAL A 3 5.82 -13.36 12.73
N LEU A 4 5.81 -12.69 13.88
CA LEU A 4 4.60 -12.12 14.45
C LEU A 4 4.45 -10.66 13.98
N VAL A 5 3.25 -10.32 13.52
CA VAL A 5 2.86 -8.95 13.14
C VAL A 5 1.86 -8.40 14.15
N ASP A 6 1.83 -7.08 14.28
CA ASP A 6 1.02 -6.36 15.25
C ASP A 6 0.41 -5.08 14.66
N ARG A 7 -0.29 -4.31 15.51
CA ARG A 7 -0.92 -3.04 15.11
C ARG A 7 0.09 -1.95 14.75
N ASN A 8 1.37 -2.11 15.08
CA ASN A 8 2.44 -1.17 14.74
C ASN A 8 3.13 -1.51 13.43
N THR A 9 2.86 -2.70 12.89
CA THR A 9 3.41 -3.16 11.62
C THR A 9 2.99 -2.22 10.48
N ARG A 10 3.98 -1.74 9.72
CA ARG A 10 3.79 -0.90 8.53
C ARG A 10 3.95 -1.78 7.30
N LEU A 11 2.92 -1.86 6.47
CA LEU A 11 2.87 -2.73 5.29
C LEU A 11 3.21 -1.94 4.03
N LEU A 12 4.09 -2.51 3.19
CA LEU A 12 4.34 -2.06 1.83
C LEU A 12 3.91 -3.14 0.84
N VAL A 13 3.29 -2.73 -0.27
CA VAL A 13 2.85 -3.65 -1.33
C VAL A 13 3.72 -3.51 -2.57
N GLN A 14 4.39 -4.59 -2.96
CA GLN A 14 5.12 -4.66 -4.22
C GLN A 14 4.16 -4.96 -5.37
N GLY A 15 4.26 -4.21 -6.48
CA GLY A 15 3.31 -4.31 -7.59
C GLY A 15 1.95 -3.71 -7.26
N ILE A 16 1.90 -2.68 -6.41
CA ILE A 16 0.64 -2.04 -5.97
C ILE A 16 -0.18 -1.47 -7.13
N THR A 17 0.47 -1.08 -8.23
CA THR A 17 -0.21 -0.55 -9.42
C THR A 17 -0.78 -1.63 -10.33
N GLY A 18 -0.49 -2.91 -10.05
CA GLY A 18 -1.08 -4.06 -10.73
C GLY A 18 -2.50 -4.35 -10.23
N LYS A 19 -3.30 -5.07 -11.03
CA LYS A 19 -4.70 -5.41 -10.73
C LYS A 19 -4.87 -6.06 -9.35
N THR A 20 -4.10 -7.11 -9.07
CA THR A 20 -4.19 -7.88 -7.82
C THR A 20 -3.62 -7.11 -6.63
N GLY A 21 -2.48 -6.44 -6.82
CA GLY A 21 -1.84 -5.61 -5.80
C GLY A 21 -2.75 -4.48 -5.34
N MET A 22 -3.36 -3.77 -6.28
CA MET A 22 -4.31 -2.68 -6.00
C MET A 22 -5.56 -3.20 -5.27
N PHE A 23 -6.15 -4.30 -5.75
CA PHE A 23 -7.35 -4.89 -5.16
C PHE A 23 -7.15 -5.30 -3.69
N HIS A 24 -6.08 -6.04 -3.39
CA HIS A 24 -5.82 -6.45 -2.01
C HIS A 24 -5.36 -5.28 -1.14
N ALA A 25 -4.55 -4.36 -1.66
CA ALA A 25 -4.12 -3.18 -0.91
C ALA A 25 -5.32 -2.31 -0.51
N GLN A 26 -6.31 -2.12 -1.38
CA GLN A 26 -7.55 -1.42 -1.08
C GLN A 26 -8.34 -2.11 0.04
N GLN A 27 -8.50 -3.44 -0.03
CA GLN A 27 -9.18 -4.20 1.01
C GLN A 27 -8.43 -4.16 2.35
N SER A 28 -7.09 -4.28 2.33
CA SER A 28 -6.26 -4.19 3.52
C SER A 28 -6.38 -2.82 4.19
N LEU A 29 -6.37 -1.74 3.41
CA LEU A 29 -6.62 -0.39 3.92
C LEU A 29 -8.01 -0.24 4.51
N ALA A 30 -9.06 -0.70 3.81
CA ALA A 30 -10.43 -0.67 4.29
C ALA A 30 -10.61 -1.49 5.59
N TYR A 31 -9.84 -2.57 5.75
CA TYR A 31 -9.80 -3.37 6.97
C TYR A 31 -9.05 -2.70 8.13
N GLY A 32 -8.33 -1.60 7.88
CA GLY A 32 -7.54 -0.86 8.88
C GLY A 32 -6.07 -1.27 8.97
N THR A 33 -5.57 -2.01 7.98
CA THR A 33 -4.13 -2.30 7.87
C THR A 33 -3.36 -1.03 7.52
N LYS A 34 -2.21 -0.82 8.16
CA LYS A 34 -1.34 0.34 7.91
C LYS A 34 -0.52 0.15 6.63
N VAL A 35 -1.17 0.24 5.46
CA VAL A 35 -0.47 0.28 4.17
C VAL A 35 0.15 1.66 4.00
N VAL A 36 1.48 1.75 4.04
CA VAL A 36 2.20 3.03 4.06
C VAL A 36 2.83 3.41 2.72
N ALA A 37 3.03 2.43 1.84
CA ALA A 37 3.71 2.61 0.57
C ALA A 37 3.41 1.46 -0.39
N GLY A 38 3.62 1.70 -1.67
CA GLY A 38 3.81 0.62 -2.63
C GLY A 38 4.98 0.89 -3.55
N VAL A 39 5.36 -0.13 -4.32
CA VAL A 39 6.46 -0.01 -5.29
C VAL A 39 6.05 -0.58 -6.64
N THR A 40 6.47 0.07 -7.70
CA THR A 40 6.38 -0.46 -9.07
C THR A 40 7.51 0.16 -9.90
N PRO A 41 8.34 -0.65 -10.59
CA PRO A 41 9.41 -0.16 -11.45
C PRO A 41 8.90 0.85 -12.49
N GLY A 42 9.57 2.00 -12.59
CA GLY A 42 9.26 3.07 -13.51
C GLY A 42 8.02 3.91 -13.17
N LYS A 43 7.40 3.72 -11.99
CA LYS A 43 6.21 4.45 -11.54
C LYS A 43 6.41 5.20 -10.22
N GLY A 44 7.66 5.49 -9.86
CA GLY A 44 7.98 6.29 -8.68
C GLY A 44 7.37 7.69 -8.75
N GLY A 45 6.83 8.17 -7.62
CA GLY A 45 6.21 9.50 -7.50
C GLY A 45 4.70 9.51 -7.71
N GLU A 46 4.12 8.43 -8.22
CA GLU A 46 2.67 8.27 -8.31
C GLU A 46 2.05 8.08 -6.92
N HIS A 47 0.74 8.33 -6.81
CA HIS A 47 -0.05 8.02 -5.62
C HIS A 47 -1.24 7.16 -6.03
N VAL A 48 -1.48 6.09 -5.30
CA VAL A 48 -2.61 5.16 -5.51
C VAL A 48 -3.47 5.11 -4.26
N LEU A 49 -4.72 4.65 -4.39
CA LEU A 49 -5.61 4.43 -3.24
C LEU A 49 -5.76 5.70 -2.38
N ALA A 50 -6.40 6.74 -2.96
CA ALA A 50 -6.74 7.94 -2.20
C ALA A 50 -7.68 7.58 -1.05
N GLY A 51 -7.34 8.01 0.17
CA GLY A 51 -8.20 7.81 1.33
C GLY A 51 -9.45 8.69 1.21
N GLU A 52 -10.60 8.18 1.61
CA GLU A 52 -11.78 9.02 1.82
C GLU A 52 -11.45 10.04 2.92
N GLY A 53 -11.51 11.34 2.58
CA GLY A 53 -11.25 12.43 3.53
C GLY A 53 -10.09 13.39 3.19
N GLY A 54 -9.60 13.45 1.94
CA GLY A 54 -8.63 14.47 1.52
C GLY A 54 -7.17 14.20 1.94
N SER A 55 -6.89 13.04 2.53
CA SER A 55 -5.55 12.55 2.80
C SER A 55 -4.85 12.14 1.50
N LYS A 56 -3.59 12.57 1.30
CA LYS A 56 -2.73 12.06 0.22
C LYS A 56 -2.77 10.52 0.21
N GLY A 57 -3.06 9.93 -0.96
CA GLY A 57 -3.11 8.47 -1.13
C GLY A 57 -1.78 7.78 -0.84
N VAL A 58 -1.74 6.45 -0.96
CA VAL A 58 -0.52 5.65 -0.76
C VAL A 58 0.54 6.02 -1.82
N PRO A 59 1.72 6.51 -1.42
CA PRO A 59 2.79 6.85 -2.36
C PRO A 59 3.38 5.59 -3.00
N VAL A 60 3.73 5.71 -4.28
CA VAL A 60 4.44 4.70 -5.05
C VAL A 60 5.90 5.11 -5.19
N PHE A 61 6.81 4.21 -4.83
CA PHE A 61 8.24 4.38 -5.01
C PHE A 61 8.74 3.53 -6.16
N ASP A 62 9.84 3.98 -6.76
CA ASP A 62 10.58 3.18 -7.71
C ASP A 62 11.42 2.13 -6.98
N THR A 63 11.64 0.98 -7.61
CA THR A 63 12.46 -0.14 -7.10
C THR A 63 13.41 -0.63 -8.15
#